data_AF-A0A7V9FJJ1-F1
#
_entry.id   AF-A0A7V9FJJ1-F1
#
_cell.length_a   1.000
_cell.length_b   1.000
_cell.length_c   1.000
_cell.angle_alpha   90.00
_cell.angle_beta   90.00
_cell.angle_gamma   90.00
#
_symmetry.space_group_name_H-M   'P 1'
#
loop_
_entity.id
_entity.type
_entity.pdbx_description
1 polymer ?
#
loop_
_entity_poly.entity_id
_entity_poly.type
_entity_poly.pdbx_seq_one_letter_code
_entity_poly.pdbx_strand_id
1 'polypeptide(L)'
;MIALVRTVDGTLAIDVADELVLGDADEDVSPEAVELELPRLVGASASGATVIALVDRRPPLLVSGDGGTTWREAGGGLPAGFAVAIDPDDPDRVLYAARNRLYLSTDGGRFWRSLEPELPDIEALRWSRES
;
A
#
# COMPACT_ATOMS: atom_id res chain seq x y z
N MET A 1 -16.40 12.66 22.75
CA MET A 1 -16.53 12.15 21.34
C MET A 1 -16.10 10.70 21.40
N ILE A 2 -16.96 9.74 21.03
CA ILE A 2 -16.66 8.32 21.25
C ILE A 2 -15.98 7.71 20.02
N ALA A 3 -14.87 7.01 20.22
CA ALA A 3 -14.19 6.18 19.24
C ALA A 3 -14.23 4.71 19.65
N LEU A 4 -14.37 3.81 18.68
CA LEU A 4 -14.29 2.37 18.86
C LEU A 4 -12.92 1.88 18.38
N VAL A 5 -12.20 1.14 19.23
CA VAL A 5 -10.84 0.67 18.94
C VAL A 5 -10.78 -0.85 19.08
N ARG A 6 -10.53 -1.54 17.98
CA ARG A 6 -10.32 -2.99 17.99
C ARG A 6 -8.93 -3.36 18.51
N THR A 7 -8.89 -4.22 19.51
CA THR A 7 -7.67 -4.79 20.11
C THR A 7 -7.65 -6.31 19.95
N VAL A 8 -6.58 -6.96 20.42
CA VAL A 8 -6.49 -8.44 20.41
C VAL A 8 -7.46 -9.12 21.38
N ASP A 9 -7.96 -8.38 22.38
CA ASP A 9 -8.88 -8.87 23.41
C ASP A 9 -10.34 -8.48 23.15
N GLY A 10 -10.61 -7.69 22.11
CA GLY A 10 -11.95 -7.19 21.77
C GLY A 10 -11.96 -5.72 21.36
N THR A 11 -13.14 -5.16 21.12
CA THR A 11 -13.33 -3.74 20.78
C THR A 11 -13.61 -2.93 22.04
N LEU A 12 -12.91 -1.81 22.21
CA LEU A 12 -13.10 -0.89 23.33
C LEU A 12 -13.76 0.41 22.85
N ALA A 13 -14.70 0.92 23.63
CA ALA A 13 -15.23 2.27 23.48
C ALA A 13 -14.39 3.25 24.30
N ILE A 14 -13.93 4.33 23.67
CA ILE A 14 -13.08 5.35 24.29
C ILE A 14 -13.75 6.71 24.11
N ASP A 15 -13.96 7.45 25.20
CA ASP A 15 -14.24 8.88 25.08
C ASP A 15 -12.92 9.63 24.85
N VAL A 16 -12.75 10.10 23.62
CA VAL A 16 -11.54 10.78 23.17
C VAL A 16 -11.40 12.18 23.79
N ALA A 17 -12.51 12.81 24.18
CA ALA A 17 -12.46 14.15 24.76
C ALA A 17 -12.01 14.14 26.23
N ASP A 18 -12.39 13.08 26.95
CA ASP A 18 -12.11 12.90 28.37
C ASP A 18 -11.03 11.84 28.64
N GLU A 19 -10.41 11.31 27.58
CA GLU A 19 -9.35 10.28 27.60
C GLU A 19 -9.69 9.06 28.47
N LEU A 20 -10.95 8.60 28.40
CA LEU A 20 -11.49 7.56 29.25
C LEU A 20 -11.91 6.31 28.47
N VAL A 21 -11.50 5.13 28.93
CA VAL A 21 -12.02 3.85 28.44
C VAL A 21 -13.38 3.60 29.09
N LEU A 22 -14.43 3.53 28.26
CA LEU A 22 -15.80 3.33 28.68
C LEU A 22 -16.16 1.85 28.87
N GLY A 23 -15.34 0.96 28.32
CA GLY A 23 -15.47 -0.50 28.47
C GLY A 23 -15.52 -1.20 27.11
N ASP A 24 -15.85 -2.49 27.17
CA ASP A 24 -16.05 -3.32 25.99
C ASP A 24 -17.27 -2.86 25.19
N ALA A 25 -17.12 -2.84 23.86
CA ALA A 25 -18.18 -2.54 22.93
C ALA A 25 -18.62 -3.84 22.23
N ASP A 26 -19.94 -4.07 22.21
CA ASP A 26 -20.53 -5.22 21.51
C ASP A 26 -20.45 -5.09 19.96
N GLU A 27 -20.09 -3.90 19.45
CA GLU A 27 -19.96 -3.61 18.02
C GLU A 27 -18.54 -3.96 17.53
N ASP A 28 -18.45 -4.95 16.62
CA ASP A 28 -17.18 -5.36 16.02
C ASP A 28 -16.77 -4.38 14.91
N VAL A 29 -15.66 -3.67 15.12
CA VAL A 29 -15.07 -2.77 14.13
C VAL A 29 -14.10 -3.56 13.27
N SER A 30 -14.62 -4.12 12.19
CA SER A 30 -13.78 -4.64 11.12
C SER A 30 -13.24 -3.49 10.27
N PRO A 31 -11.93 -3.48 9.91
CA PRO A 31 -11.45 -2.55 8.90
C PRO A 31 -12.30 -2.77 7.66
N GLU A 32 -12.71 -1.70 6.99
CA GLU A 32 -13.35 -1.83 5.68
C GLU A 32 -12.46 -2.71 4.81
N ALA A 33 -12.93 -3.94 4.56
CA ALA A 33 -12.31 -4.79 3.57
C ALA A 33 -12.53 -4.06 2.24
N VAL A 34 -11.46 -3.47 1.71
CA VAL A 34 -11.48 -2.91 0.36
C VAL A 34 -11.79 -4.08 -0.56
N GLU A 35 -13.03 -4.18 -1.04
CA GLU A 35 -13.43 -5.18 -2.03
C GLU A 35 -12.65 -4.87 -3.31
N LEU A 36 -11.62 -5.67 -3.56
CA LEU A 36 -10.85 -5.57 -4.79
C LEU A 36 -11.65 -6.27 -5.89
N GLU A 37 -12.25 -5.48 -6.79
CA GLU A 37 -12.42 -5.96 -8.16
C GLU A 37 -11.00 -6.20 -8.69
N LEU A 38 -10.62 -7.47 -8.77
CA LEU A 38 -9.25 -7.98 -8.82
C LEU A 38 -8.26 -7.03 -9.52
N PRO A 39 -7.16 -6.61 -8.85
CA PRO A 39 -6.20 -5.69 -9.43
C PRO A 39 -5.55 -6.28 -10.69
N ARG A 40 -5.34 -5.42 -11.70
CA ARG A 40 -4.74 -5.80 -12.99
C ARG A 40 -3.29 -6.32 -12.88
N LEU A 41 -2.62 -6.09 -11.76
CA LEU A 41 -1.27 -6.59 -11.47
C LEU A 41 -0.97 -6.49 -9.96
N VAL A 42 -0.33 -7.51 -9.39
CA VAL A 42 0.14 -7.54 -8.00
C VAL A 42 1.66 -7.75 -8.00
N GLY A 43 2.40 -6.88 -7.33
CA GLY A 43 3.79 -7.12 -6.95
C GLY A 43 3.85 -7.64 -5.51
N ALA A 44 4.65 -8.68 -5.23
CA ALA A 44 4.84 -9.20 -3.88
C ALA A 44 6.33 -9.49 -3.65
N SER A 45 6.86 -9.16 -2.47
CA SER A 45 8.19 -9.59 -2.02
C SER A 45 8.08 -10.70 -0.98
N ALA A 46 8.96 -11.70 -1.09
CA ALA A 46 9.11 -12.77 -0.11
C ALA A 46 9.86 -12.30 1.14
N SER A 47 10.72 -11.29 1.02
CA SER A 47 11.38 -10.62 2.14
C SER A 47 10.43 -9.54 2.69
N GLY A 48 9.86 -9.76 3.89
CA GLY A 48 9.12 -8.72 4.61
C GLY A 48 7.65 -8.48 4.23
N ALA A 49 6.96 -9.45 3.64
CA ALA A 49 5.49 -9.47 3.51
C ALA A 49 4.86 -8.24 2.80
N THR A 50 5.64 -7.52 1.98
CA THR A 50 5.13 -6.34 1.26
C THR A 50 4.44 -6.76 -0.03
N VAL A 51 3.21 -6.30 -0.21
CA VAL A 51 2.38 -6.51 -1.40
C VAL A 51 1.88 -5.18 -1.92
N ILE A 52 1.95 -4.96 -3.23
CA ILE A 52 1.47 -3.74 -3.90
C ILE A 52 0.54 -4.12 -5.03
N ALA A 53 -0.67 -3.55 -5.01
CA ALA A 53 -1.70 -3.75 -6.01
C ALA A 53 -1.97 -2.47 -6.81
N LEU A 54 -2.12 -2.62 -8.13
CA LEU A 54 -2.62 -1.57 -9.03
C LEU A 54 -4.15 -1.60 -9.09
N VAL A 55 -4.80 -0.47 -8.84
CA VAL A 55 -6.27 -0.35 -8.88
C VAL A 55 -6.73 0.74 -9.84
N ASP A 56 -7.90 0.54 -10.47
CA ASP A 56 -8.49 1.48 -11.45
C ASP A 56 -9.24 2.65 -10.77
N ARG A 57 -8.61 3.25 -9.75
CA ARG A 57 -9.11 4.44 -9.03
C ARG A 57 -7.95 5.31 -8.56
N ARG A 58 -8.26 6.44 -7.91
CA ARG A 58 -7.23 7.27 -7.25
C ARG A 58 -7.34 7.16 -5.72
N PRO A 59 -6.20 7.07 -5.01
CA PRO A 59 -4.86 6.91 -5.57
C PRO A 59 -4.67 5.51 -6.17
N PRO A 60 -3.76 5.32 -7.15
CA PRO A 60 -3.74 4.12 -8.01
C PRO A 60 -3.12 2.89 -7.36
N LEU A 61 -2.63 2.98 -6.12
CA LEU A 61 -1.95 1.88 -5.43
C LEU A 61 -2.65 1.54 -4.12
N LEU A 62 -2.66 0.25 -3.81
CA LEU A 62 -2.83 -0.26 -2.45
C LEU A 62 -1.55 -0.98 -2.04
N VAL A 63 -1.13 -0.76 -0.79
CA VAL A 63 0.07 -1.40 -0.22
C VAL A 63 -0.32 -2.14 1.04
N SER A 64 0.18 -3.36 1.18
CA SER A 64 0.19 -4.13 2.41
C SER A 64 1.63 -4.37 2.86
N GLY A 65 1.89 -4.33 4.16
CA GLY A 65 3.16 -4.74 4.78
C GLY A 65 3.05 -6.01 5.63
N ASP A 66 1.89 -6.68 5.59
CA ASP A 66 1.55 -7.81 6.46
C ASP A 66 0.99 -8.99 5.66
N GLY A 67 1.48 -9.16 4.43
CA GLY A 67 1.17 -10.31 3.57
C GLY A 67 -0.21 -10.24 2.92
N GLY A 68 -0.78 -9.05 2.79
CA GLY A 68 -2.12 -8.82 2.24
C GLY A 68 -3.24 -8.92 3.26
N THR A 69 -2.91 -8.96 4.56
CA THR A 69 -3.92 -9.02 5.64
C THR A 69 -4.62 -7.68 5.81
N THR A 70 -3.86 -6.58 5.79
CA THR A 70 -4.38 -5.22 5.79
C THR A 70 -3.77 -4.40 4.65
N TRP A 71 -4.52 -3.41 4.18
CA TRP A 71 -4.17 -2.59 3.02
C TRP A 71 -4.31 -1.12 3.35
N ARG A 72 -3.41 -0.30 2.81
CA ARG A 72 -3.50 1.16 2.82
C ARG A 72 -3.45 1.71 1.41
N GLU A 73 -4.13 2.83 1.21
CA GLU A 73 -4.00 3.61 -0.02
C GLU A 73 -2.60 4.23 -0.14
N ALA A 74 -2.09 4.29 -1.37
CA ALA A 74 -0.76 4.80 -1.67
C ALA A 74 -0.69 5.36 -3.09
N GLY A 75 0.41 6.06 -3.40
CA GLY A 75 0.59 6.64 -4.74
C GLY A 75 -0.21 7.92 -4.96
N GLY A 76 -0.55 8.66 -3.90
CA GLY A 76 -1.12 9.99 -4.01
C GLY A 76 -0.27 10.89 -4.91
N GLY A 77 -0.88 11.47 -5.94
CA GLY A 77 -0.17 12.28 -6.94
C GLY A 77 0.52 11.51 -8.06
N LEU A 78 0.54 10.18 -8.03
CA LEU A 78 1.00 9.40 -9.17
C LEU A 78 0.00 9.48 -10.33
N PRO A 79 0.48 9.54 -11.59
CA PRO A 79 -0.36 9.32 -12.76
C PRO A 79 -0.86 7.87 -12.81
N ALA A 80 -1.79 7.58 -13.72
CA ALA A 80 -2.16 6.20 -14.02
C ALA A 80 -0.95 5.45 -14.61
N GLY A 81 -0.63 4.32 -14.01
CA GLY A 81 0.50 3.47 -14.38
C GLY A 81 0.08 2.02 -14.45
N PHE A 82 0.98 1.19 -14.94
CA PHE A 82 0.64 -0.16 -15.41
C PHE A 82 1.59 -1.24 -14.92
N ALA A 83 2.73 -0.86 -14.31
CA ALA A 83 3.69 -1.82 -13.78
C ALA A 83 4.30 -1.34 -12.46
N VAL A 84 4.57 -2.31 -11.58
CA VAL A 84 5.29 -2.14 -10.31
C VAL A 84 6.33 -3.25 -10.18
N ALA A 85 7.50 -2.93 -9.62
CA ALA A 85 8.53 -3.92 -9.29
C ALA A 85 9.10 -3.64 -7.91
N ILE A 86 8.98 -4.62 -7.01
CA ILE A 86 9.58 -4.59 -5.67
C ILE A 86 10.98 -5.22 -5.78
N ASP A 87 11.98 -4.57 -5.18
CA ASP A 87 13.33 -5.12 -5.11
C ASP A 87 13.32 -6.36 -4.19
N PRO A 88 13.76 -7.54 -4.66
CA PRO A 88 13.74 -8.76 -3.87
C PRO A 88 14.70 -8.72 -2.66
N ASP A 89 15.75 -7.91 -2.72
CA ASP A 89 16.78 -7.80 -1.69
C ASP A 89 16.46 -6.68 -0.68
N ASP A 90 15.65 -5.69 -1.08
CA ASP A 90 15.20 -4.58 -0.25
C ASP A 90 13.75 -4.16 -0.58
N PRO A 91 12.73 -4.70 0.13
CA PRO A 91 11.32 -4.46 -0.20
C PRO A 91 10.88 -2.99 -0.03
N ASP A 92 11.67 -2.14 0.62
CA ASP A 92 11.39 -0.71 0.69
C ASP A 92 11.61 -0.03 -0.67
N ARG A 93 12.46 -0.60 -1.53
CA ARG A 93 12.76 -0.11 -2.88
C ARG A 93 11.76 -0.64 -3.88
N VAL A 94 10.92 0.26 -4.38
CA VAL A 94 9.85 -0.07 -5.32
C VAL A 94 9.87 0.86 -6.52
N LEU A 95 9.90 0.29 -7.71
CA LEU A 95 9.74 1.02 -8.96
C LEU A 95 8.29 0.96 -9.44
N TYR A 96 7.81 2.06 -10.00
CA TYR A 96 6.50 2.21 -10.61
C TYR A 96 6.63 2.85 -11.98
N ALA A 97 5.96 2.29 -12.98
CA ALA A 97 5.99 2.80 -14.36
C ALA A 97 4.63 3.38 -14.75
N ALA A 98 4.67 4.61 -15.28
CA ALA A 98 3.53 5.27 -15.87
C ALA A 98 3.92 5.92 -17.19
N ARG A 99 3.37 5.38 -18.28
CA ARG A 99 3.69 5.73 -19.67
C ARG A 99 5.20 5.77 -19.91
N ASN A 100 5.81 6.96 -19.88
CA ASN A 100 7.19 7.23 -20.26
C ASN A 100 8.07 7.68 -19.07
N ARG A 101 7.54 7.56 -17.83
CA ARG A 101 8.20 8.01 -16.61
C ARG A 101 8.23 6.90 -15.55
N LEU A 102 9.37 6.79 -14.88
CA LEU A 102 9.55 5.94 -13.71
C LEU A 102 9.43 6.74 -12.43
N TYR A 103 8.92 6.09 -11.39
CA TYR A 103 8.84 6.59 -10.04
C TYR A 103 9.52 5.57 -9.12
N LEU A 104 10.20 6.06 -8.10
CA LEU A 104 10.87 5.24 -7.10
C LEU A 104 10.31 5.59 -5.72
N SER A 105 10.01 4.55 -4.96
CA SER A 105 9.87 4.57 -3.52
C SER A 105 11.10 3.92 -2.88
N THR A 106 11.48 4.40 -1.70
CA THR A 106 12.50 3.78 -0.83
C THR A 106 11.99 3.57 0.59
N ASP A 107 10.67 3.47 0.77
CA ASP A 107 9.98 3.28 2.06
C ASP A 107 8.74 2.38 1.95
N GLY A 108 8.78 1.42 1.03
CA GLY A 108 7.73 0.42 0.86
C GLY A 108 6.46 1.00 0.24
N GLY A 109 6.59 2.00 -0.63
CA GLY A 109 5.51 2.62 -1.38
C GLY A 109 4.72 3.67 -0.60
N ARG A 110 5.26 4.23 0.49
CA ARG A 110 4.62 5.33 1.22
C ARG A 110 4.80 6.64 0.46
N PHE A 111 6.03 6.93 0.05
CA PHE A 111 6.36 8.13 -0.73
C PHE A 111 7.02 7.78 -2.05
N TRP A 112 6.75 8.59 -3.06
CA TRP A 112 7.21 8.37 -4.43
C TRP A 112 7.87 9.62 -4.98
N ARG A 113 9.02 9.45 -5.63
CA ARG A 113 9.66 10.51 -6.41
C ARG A 113 9.74 10.10 -7.87
N SER A 114 9.52 11.05 -8.78
CA SER A 114 9.80 10.83 -10.19
C SER A 114 11.30 10.70 -10.41
N LEU A 115 11.70 9.78 -11.26
CA LEU A 115 13.05 9.74 -11.79
C LEU A 115 13.16 10.72 -12.96
N GLU A 116 14.33 11.35 -13.09
CA GLU A 116 14.60 12.39 -14.09
C GLU A 116 14.60 11.91 -15.55
N PRO A 117 15.07 10.69 -15.89
CA PRO A 117 15.11 10.26 -17.28
C PRO A 117 13.70 10.19 -17.89
N GLU A 118 13.51 10.92 -18.99
CA GLU A 118 12.38 10.68 -19.88
C GLU A 118 12.74 9.52 -20.80
N LEU A 119 11.94 8.46 -20.71
CA LEU A 119 12.11 7.26 -21.52
C LEU A 119 11.15 7.34 -22.71
N PRO A 120 11.34 6.50 -23.74
CA PRO A 120 10.23 6.08 -24.59
C PRO A 120 9.09 5.46 -23.76
N ASP A 121 7.95 5.19 -24.37
CA ASP A 121 6.86 4.48 -23.69
C ASP A 121 7.39 3.15 -23.13
N ILE A 122 7.24 2.98 -21.82
CA ILE A 122 7.76 1.83 -21.07
C ILE A 122 6.79 0.68 -21.29
N GLU A 123 7.30 -0.53 -21.51
CA GLU A 123 6.47 -1.73 -21.70
C GLU A 123 6.57 -2.71 -20.53
N ALA A 124 7.71 -2.75 -19.83
CA ALA A 124 7.95 -3.66 -18.72
C ALA A 124 8.99 -3.09 -17.75
N LEU A 125 8.98 -3.60 -16.52
CA LEU A 125 9.83 -3.17 -15.43
C LEU A 125 10.24 -4.38 -14.58
N ARG A 126 11.53 -4.50 -14.26
CA ARG A 126 12.08 -5.48 -13.30
C ARG A 126 13.39 -4.98 -12.72
N TRP A 127 13.73 -5.44 -11.52
CA TRP A 127 15.09 -5.31 -10.98
C TRP A 127 16.02 -6.35 -11.63
N SER A 128 17.28 -5.99 -11.86
CA SER A 128 18.33 -6.92 -12.24
C SER A 128 18.93 -7.55 -11.00
N ARG A 129 19.27 -8.85 -11.07
CA ARG A 129 20.20 -9.45 -10.12
C ARG A 129 21.62 -9.26 -10.64
N GLU A 130 22.50 -8.66 -9.86
CA GLU A 130 23.93 -8.88 -10.08
C GLU A 130 24.23 -10.33 -9.67
N SER A 131 24.80 -11.09 -10.60
CA SER A 131 25.23 -12.47 -10.41
C SER A 131 26.64 -12.55 -9.86
#